data_AF-A0A538A5V4-F1
#
_entry.id   AF-A0A538A5V4-F1
#
_cell.length_a   1.000
_cell.length_b   1.000
_cell.length_c   1.000
_cell.angle_alpha   90.00
_cell.angle_beta   90.00
_cell.angle_gamma   90.00
#
_symmetry.space_group_name_H-M   'P 1'
#
loop_
_entity.id
_entity.type
_entity.pdbx_description
1 polymer ?
#
loop_
_entity_poly.entity_id
_entity_poly.type
_entity_poly.pdbx_seq_one_letter_code
_entity_poly.pdbx_strand_id
1 'polypeptide(L)'
;MTPSRALSDPSLPWRGPGEGRPNLPLPPDDKLPLRRGRIWRKRWRYVAAFSDEFLVCAARVTVGPVGQTFWAIWNRGERKLMENTMMLLPSARGEVWTEPRDGDGQLLYVPDEGSVVRIESNHPDAGEVRAFLRFDGGGRWTEAVCPTQDDQYVWTRKRVGGPVECDLRLGTDRLVSKARGVEDESAGYHPRHTVWSWSAGVGTAEDGRSVGWNLVSGINDPPEKSERSIWIDGEPTEPGPVEFDELKGIRFDDGSRLDFSGECERGRDERRLFVRYSYRQPMGTFSGTLPGGIALASGVGVMEHHDAHW
;
A
#
# COMPACT_ATOMS: atom_id res chain seq x y z
N MET A 1 26.45 -25.01 -5.05
CA MET A 1 25.35 -26.00 -5.15
C MET A 1 25.06 -26.48 -3.73
N THR A 2 23.95 -26.19 -3.05
CA THR A 2 22.62 -25.69 -3.46
C THR A 2 21.94 -25.14 -2.19
N PRO A 3 21.29 -23.96 -2.17
CA PRO A 3 20.31 -23.64 -1.15
C PRO A 3 18.92 -23.72 -1.80
N SER A 4 18.33 -24.92 -1.82
CA SER A 4 16.92 -25.10 -2.15
C SER A 4 16.24 -25.71 -0.94
N ARG A 5 15.70 -24.83 -0.09
CA ARG A 5 14.52 -25.11 0.72
C ARG A 5 13.57 -23.95 0.50
N ALA A 6 12.90 -24.01 -0.64
CA ALA A 6 11.66 -23.31 -0.85
C ALA A 6 10.53 -24.33 -0.61
N LEU A 7 9.53 -23.93 0.17
CA LEU A 7 8.13 -24.37 0.12
C LEU A 7 7.80 -25.72 0.77
N SER A 8 7.61 -25.73 2.09
CA SER A 8 6.97 -26.88 2.76
C SER A 8 5.44 -26.87 2.68
N ASP A 9 4.81 -25.84 2.09
CA ASP A 9 3.37 -25.79 1.86
C ASP A 9 3.08 -25.78 0.35
N PRO A 10 2.56 -26.89 -0.23
CA PRO A 10 2.26 -26.98 -1.65
C PRO A 10 1.11 -26.08 -2.09
N SER A 11 0.37 -25.46 -1.15
CA SER A 11 -0.67 -24.50 -1.46
C SER A 11 -0.14 -23.09 -1.78
N LEU A 12 1.17 -22.83 -1.61
CA LEU A 12 1.80 -21.54 -1.85
C LEU A 12 2.64 -21.52 -3.15
N PRO A 13 2.67 -20.41 -3.91
CA PRO A 13 1.87 -19.21 -3.70
C PRO A 13 0.39 -19.43 -4.03
N TRP A 14 -0.47 -18.67 -3.35
CA TRP A 14 -1.90 -18.62 -3.63
C TRP A 14 -2.32 -17.18 -3.90
N ARG A 15 -3.25 -17.01 -4.84
CA ARG A 15 -3.87 -15.73 -5.16
C ARG A 15 -5.37 -15.91 -5.24
N GLY A 16 -6.08 -15.03 -4.56
CA GLY A 16 -7.53 -14.94 -4.51
C GLY A 16 -8.08 -13.66 -5.13
N PRO A 17 -9.41 -13.48 -5.09
CA PRO A 17 -10.38 -14.36 -4.42
C PRO A 17 -10.57 -15.68 -5.15
N GLY A 18 -10.98 -16.75 -4.45
CA GLY A 18 -11.26 -18.04 -5.07
C GLY A 18 -11.02 -19.25 -4.17
N GLU A 19 -11.17 -20.44 -4.75
CA GLU A 19 -10.91 -21.71 -4.07
C GLU A 19 -9.42 -21.89 -3.72
N GLY A 20 -9.15 -22.84 -2.82
CA GLY A 20 -7.77 -23.22 -2.48
C GLY A 20 -7.04 -22.24 -1.56
N ARG A 21 -7.75 -21.32 -0.89
CA ARG A 21 -7.17 -20.45 0.14
C ARG A 21 -6.43 -21.32 1.18
N PRO A 22 -5.12 -21.09 1.42
CA PRO A 22 -4.30 -21.94 2.26
C PRO A 22 -4.87 -22.09 3.68
N ASN A 23 -4.77 -23.30 4.25
CA ASN A 23 -5.09 -23.56 5.64
C ASN A 23 -3.95 -23.09 6.57
N LEU A 24 -3.71 -21.79 6.57
CA LEU A 24 -2.71 -21.10 7.39
C LEU A 24 -3.39 -20.07 8.29
N PRO A 25 -2.77 -19.65 9.40
CA PRO A 25 -3.21 -18.46 10.13
C PRO A 25 -3.14 -17.23 9.22
N LEU A 26 -4.29 -16.76 8.73
CA LEU A 26 -4.42 -15.61 7.85
C LEU A 26 -5.47 -14.64 8.42
N PRO A 27 -5.35 -13.33 8.17
CA PRO A 27 -6.42 -12.37 8.43
C PRO A 27 -7.73 -12.75 7.71
N PRO A 28 -8.91 -12.27 8.15
CA PRO A 28 -9.13 -11.42 9.31
C PRO A 28 -9.19 -12.18 10.64
N ASP A 29 -9.08 -13.51 10.64
CA ASP A 29 -9.25 -14.38 11.83
C ASP A 29 -8.22 -14.14 12.95
N ASP A 30 -7.24 -13.26 12.73
CA ASP A 30 -6.27 -12.72 13.69
C ASP A 30 -5.41 -13.75 14.45
N LYS A 31 -5.38 -14.99 13.95
CA LYS A 31 -4.61 -16.11 14.50
C LYS A 31 -3.10 -16.02 14.23
N LEU A 32 -2.62 -14.98 13.53
CA LEU A 32 -1.20 -14.82 13.20
C LEU A 32 -0.36 -14.62 14.47
N PRO A 33 0.53 -15.57 14.86
CA PRO A 33 1.38 -15.40 16.04
C PRO A 33 2.23 -14.12 15.97
N LEU A 34 2.51 -13.47 17.10
CA LEU A 34 3.38 -12.28 17.13
C LEU A 34 4.80 -12.60 16.63
N ARG A 35 5.22 -13.86 16.78
CA ARG A 35 6.50 -14.38 16.31
C ARG A 35 6.29 -15.79 15.79
N ARG A 36 6.89 -16.10 14.65
CA ARG A 36 6.94 -17.45 14.06
C ARG A 36 8.39 -17.77 13.76
N GLY A 37 8.89 -18.89 14.31
CA GLY A 37 10.32 -19.15 14.36
C GLY A 37 11.07 -18.00 15.06
N ARG A 38 12.03 -17.40 14.36
CA ARG A 38 12.80 -16.24 14.87
C ARG A 38 12.30 -14.90 14.34
N ILE A 39 11.33 -14.89 13.43
CA ILE A 39 10.88 -13.70 12.71
C ILE A 39 9.67 -13.08 13.40
N TRP A 40 9.72 -11.76 13.60
CA TRP A 40 8.61 -10.98 14.14
C TRP A 40 7.54 -10.81 13.06
N ARG A 41 6.28 -10.89 13.49
CA ARG A 41 5.14 -10.52 12.65
C ARG A 41 5.28 -9.06 12.25
N LYS A 42 5.24 -8.79 10.96
CA LYS A 42 5.08 -7.45 10.40
C LYS A 42 3.68 -7.35 9.85
N ARG A 43 3.06 -6.20 10.03
CA ARG A 43 1.72 -5.93 9.52
C ARG A 43 1.55 -4.45 9.29
N TRP A 44 0.87 -4.11 8.22
CA TRP A 44 0.50 -2.74 7.93
C TRP A 44 -0.84 -2.66 7.21
N ARG A 45 -1.45 -1.50 7.37
CA ARG A 45 -2.46 -0.98 6.46
C ARG A 45 -1.93 0.32 5.91
N TYR A 46 -1.86 0.42 4.59
CA TYR A 46 -1.56 1.63 3.85
C TYR A 46 -2.79 2.02 3.04
N VAL A 47 -3.08 3.31 3.01
CA VAL A 47 -4.09 3.87 2.13
C VAL A 47 -3.54 5.09 1.41
N ALA A 48 -4.08 5.35 0.22
CA ALA A 48 -3.89 6.61 -0.47
C ALA A 48 -5.19 7.06 -1.14
N ALA A 49 -5.31 8.37 -1.34
CA ALA A 49 -6.37 8.97 -2.12
C ALA A 49 -5.78 10.09 -2.99
N PHE A 50 -6.19 10.11 -4.26
CA PHE A 50 -5.64 11.03 -5.25
C PHE A 50 -6.78 11.87 -5.84
N SER A 51 -6.72 13.18 -5.60
CA SER A 51 -7.63 14.17 -6.18
C SER A 51 -6.85 15.18 -7.03
N ASP A 52 -7.55 16.04 -7.74
CA ASP A 52 -6.90 17.13 -8.49
C ASP A 52 -6.28 18.18 -7.56
N GLU A 53 -6.80 18.32 -6.33
CA GLU A 53 -6.40 19.34 -5.36
C GLU A 53 -5.29 18.87 -4.43
N PHE A 54 -5.21 17.57 -4.15
CA PHE A 54 -4.21 17.01 -3.23
C PHE A 54 -3.93 15.53 -3.50
N LEU A 55 -2.76 15.10 -3.02
CA LEU A 55 -2.40 13.69 -2.88
C LEU A 55 -2.23 13.38 -1.41
N VAL A 56 -2.85 12.32 -0.91
CA VAL A 56 -2.72 11.91 0.49
C VAL A 56 -2.41 10.43 0.59
N CYS A 57 -1.46 10.09 1.46
CA CYS A 57 -1.24 8.74 1.92
C CYS A 57 -1.16 8.66 3.45
N ALA A 58 -1.52 7.50 4.00
CA ALA A 58 -1.44 7.25 5.42
C ALA A 58 -1.25 5.76 5.69
N ALA A 59 -0.49 5.43 6.72
CA ALA A 59 -0.29 4.06 7.12
C ALA A 59 -0.18 3.89 8.63
N ARG A 60 -0.61 2.70 9.07
CA ARG A 60 -0.32 2.15 10.38
C ARG A 60 0.47 0.86 10.20
N VAL A 61 1.63 0.79 10.84
CA VAL A 61 2.58 -0.33 10.70
C VAL A 61 2.90 -0.88 12.09
N THR A 62 3.07 -2.20 12.18
CA THR A 62 3.51 -2.90 13.39
C THR A 62 4.58 -3.92 13.02
N VAL A 63 5.68 -3.95 13.79
CA VAL A 63 6.79 -4.89 13.67
C VAL A 63 7.02 -5.50 15.04
N GLY A 64 6.53 -6.72 15.24
CA GLY A 64 6.44 -7.33 16.57
C GLY A 64 5.68 -6.39 17.53
N PRO A 65 6.27 -6.01 18.68
CA PRO A 65 5.61 -5.15 19.66
C PRO A 65 5.69 -3.64 19.35
N VAL A 66 6.49 -3.23 18.36
CA VAL A 66 6.70 -1.81 18.03
C VAL A 66 5.74 -1.41 16.93
N GLY A 67 5.09 -0.26 17.09
CA GLY A 67 4.24 0.33 16.06
C GLY A 67 4.81 1.64 15.51
N GLN A 68 4.36 2.03 14.33
CA GLN A 68 4.47 3.40 13.83
C GLN A 68 3.22 3.77 13.04
N THR A 69 2.91 5.06 13.01
CA THR A 69 1.98 5.65 12.04
C THR A 69 2.69 6.70 11.23
N PHE A 70 2.36 6.83 9.95
CA PHE A 70 2.81 7.96 9.15
C PHE A 70 1.71 8.42 8.21
N TRP A 71 1.82 9.65 7.77
CA TRP A 71 0.95 10.24 6.76
C TRP A 71 1.71 11.30 5.98
N ALA A 72 1.24 11.57 4.76
CA ALA A 72 1.69 12.68 3.93
C ALA A 72 0.51 13.27 3.17
N ILE A 73 0.43 14.59 3.11
CA ILE A 73 -0.57 15.37 2.37
C ILE A 73 0.16 16.38 1.51
N TRP A 74 0.08 16.21 0.19
CA TRP A 74 0.55 17.17 -0.80
C TRP A 74 -0.61 18.07 -1.20
N ASN A 75 -0.55 19.34 -0.81
CA ASN A 75 -1.49 20.36 -1.27
C ASN A 75 -0.96 20.94 -2.60
N ARG A 76 -1.66 20.68 -3.72
CA ARG A 76 -1.23 21.16 -5.04
C ARG A 76 -1.38 22.67 -5.23
N GLY A 77 -2.38 23.27 -4.59
CA GLY A 77 -2.62 24.72 -4.65
C GLY A 77 -1.48 25.51 -4.01
N GLU A 78 -1.02 25.07 -2.84
CA GLU A 78 0.11 25.69 -2.14
C GLU A 78 1.48 25.15 -2.55
N ARG A 79 1.50 24.03 -3.28
CA ARG A 79 2.71 23.25 -3.58
C ARG A 79 3.51 22.91 -2.32
N LYS A 80 2.80 22.48 -1.27
CA LYS A 80 3.36 22.19 0.05
C LYS A 80 3.08 20.74 0.45
N LEU A 81 4.13 20.04 0.84
CA LEU A 81 4.06 18.72 1.44
C LEU A 81 4.04 18.87 2.96
N MET A 82 3.05 18.29 3.61
CA MET A 82 3.01 18.09 5.05
C MET A 82 3.09 16.59 5.30
N GLU A 83 3.97 16.17 6.20
CA GLU A 83 4.09 14.76 6.55
C GLU A 83 4.49 14.61 8.01
N ASN A 84 4.16 13.46 8.60
CA ASN A 84 4.68 13.12 9.91
C ASN A 84 4.87 11.61 10.06
N THR A 85 5.77 11.24 10.97
CA THR A 85 6.01 9.85 11.38
C THR A 85 6.07 9.77 12.89
N MET A 86 5.16 8.99 13.47
CA MET A 86 5.10 8.79 14.92
C MET A 86 5.41 7.33 15.27
N MET A 87 6.42 7.13 16.11
CA MET A 87 6.66 5.83 16.74
C MET A 87 5.64 5.60 17.86
N LEU A 88 5.14 4.37 17.97
CA LEU A 88 4.10 4.01 18.91
C LEU A 88 4.66 3.20 20.07
N LEU A 89 4.29 3.60 21.28
CA LEU A 89 4.33 2.73 22.45
C LEU A 89 3.23 1.66 22.34
N PRO A 90 3.35 0.52 23.06
CA PRO A 90 2.29 -0.47 23.12
C PRO A 90 0.93 0.16 23.46
N SER A 91 -0.11 -0.26 22.75
CA SER A 91 -1.50 0.23 22.89
C SER A 91 -1.74 1.69 22.47
N ALA A 92 -0.74 2.43 21.99
CA ALA A 92 -0.96 3.78 21.48
C ALA A 92 -1.75 3.76 20.16
N ARG A 93 -2.79 4.61 20.06
CA ARG A 93 -3.56 4.80 18.84
C ARG A 93 -2.71 5.41 17.72
N GLY A 94 -1.77 6.29 18.04
CA GLY A 94 -1.01 7.04 17.04
C GLY A 94 -1.87 8.10 16.34
N GLU A 95 -1.29 8.68 15.29
CA GLU A 95 -1.93 9.75 14.50
C GLU A 95 -2.82 9.21 13.37
N VAL A 96 -2.66 7.94 13.01
CA VAL A 96 -3.43 7.28 11.94
C VAL A 96 -4.11 6.02 12.47
N TRP A 97 -5.42 5.95 12.30
CA TRP A 97 -6.21 4.75 12.60
C TRP A 97 -7.39 4.62 11.63
N THR A 98 -7.99 3.43 11.62
CA THR A 98 -9.12 3.09 10.76
C THR A 98 -10.31 2.74 11.63
N GLU A 99 -11.49 3.23 11.28
CA GLU A 99 -12.76 3.00 11.97
C GLU A 99 -13.78 2.37 11.02
N PRO A 100 -14.81 1.66 11.52
CA PRO A 100 -15.96 1.27 10.72
C PRO A 100 -16.62 2.50 10.09
N ARG A 101 -17.31 2.31 8.97
CA ARG A 101 -18.07 3.39 8.32
C ARG A 101 -19.12 3.99 9.25
N ASP A 102 -19.91 3.12 9.87
CA ASP A 102 -21.10 3.45 10.65
C ASP A 102 -20.95 3.07 12.13
N GLY A 103 -19.78 3.33 12.72
CA GLY A 103 -19.54 3.00 14.13
C GLY A 103 -18.21 3.49 14.66
N ASP A 104 -18.02 3.28 15.95
CA ASP A 104 -16.80 3.65 16.66
C ASP A 104 -15.89 2.43 16.85
N GLY A 105 -14.59 2.70 17.01
CA GLY A 105 -13.59 1.69 17.34
C GLY A 105 -12.55 1.52 16.25
N GLN A 106 -11.43 0.91 16.62
CA GLN A 106 -10.31 0.73 15.70
C GLN A 106 -10.43 -0.61 14.97
N LEU A 107 -10.49 -0.54 13.64
CA LEU A 107 -10.39 -1.70 12.78
C LEU A 107 -8.93 -2.09 12.57
N LEU A 108 -8.72 -3.40 12.63
CA LEU A 108 -7.44 -4.00 12.28
C LEU A 108 -7.39 -4.48 10.82
N TYR A 109 -8.53 -4.99 10.34
CA TYR A 109 -8.79 -5.32 8.94
C TYR A 109 -10.13 -4.71 8.57
N VAL A 110 -10.21 -4.11 7.39
CA VAL A 110 -11.46 -3.47 6.96
C VAL A 110 -12.46 -4.49 6.41
N PRO A 111 -13.76 -4.26 6.63
CA PRO A 111 -14.79 -5.05 5.99
C PRO A 111 -14.98 -4.59 4.53
N ASP A 112 -15.75 -5.34 3.74
CA ASP A 112 -15.91 -5.05 2.31
C ASP A 112 -16.73 -3.79 2.05
N GLU A 113 -17.66 -3.48 2.95
CA GLU A 113 -18.58 -2.34 2.93
C GLU A 113 -17.87 -0.98 3.13
N GLY A 114 -16.59 -0.99 3.48
CA GLY A 114 -15.75 0.21 3.56
C GLY A 114 -15.32 0.59 4.98
N SER A 115 -14.66 1.73 5.09
CA SER A 115 -14.05 2.20 6.34
C SER A 115 -13.76 3.70 6.29
N VAL A 116 -13.40 4.26 7.45
CA VAL A 116 -12.89 5.62 7.56
C VAL A 116 -11.47 5.57 8.07
N VAL A 117 -10.51 6.08 7.30
CA VAL A 117 -9.16 6.34 7.80
C VAL A 117 -9.10 7.76 8.31
N ARG A 118 -8.61 7.91 9.55
CA ARG A 118 -8.47 9.19 10.21
C ARG A 118 -7.00 9.52 10.39
N ILE A 119 -6.69 10.79 10.18
CA ILE A 119 -5.43 11.40 10.54
C ILE A 119 -5.75 12.48 11.56
N GLU A 120 -5.10 12.46 12.71
CA GLU A 120 -5.12 13.55 13.71
C GLU A 120 -3.70 13.78 14.19
N SER A 121 -3.15 14.96 13.90
CA SER A 121 -1.78 15.36 14.25
C SER A 121 -1.72 16.85 14.60
N ASN A 122 -0.69 17.24 15.36
CA ASN A 122 -0.30 18.63 15.53
C ASN A 122 1.06 18.83 14.86
N HIS A 123 1.05 19.25 13.60
CA HIS A 123 2.23 19.39 12.75
C HIS A 123 3.00 20.67 13.11
N PRO A 124 4.35 20.63 13.27
CA PRO A 124 5.14 21.79 13.68
C PRO A 124 4.90 23.06 12.85
N ASP A 125 4.76 22.90 11.53
CA ASP A 125 4.63 24.03 10.60
C ASP A 125 3.19 24.30 10.10
N ALA A 126 2.24 23.39 10.38
CA ALA A 126 0.87 23.49 9.86
C ALA A 126 -0.18 23.56 10.97
N GLY A 127 0.23 23.41 12.23
CA GLY A 127 -0.66 23.33 13.38
C GLY A 127 -1.51 22.06 13.33
N GLU A 128 -2.78 22.20 13.67
CA GLU A 128 -3.70 21.07 13.70
C GLU A 128 -3.97 20.50 12.30
N VAL A 129 -3.74 19.20 12.13
CA VAL A 129 -4.05 18.44 10.92
C VAL A 129 -5.10 17.40 11.28
N ARG A 130 -6.27 17.47 10.61
CA ARG A 130 -7.29 16.42 10.66
C ARG A 130 -7.67 15.99 9.25
N ALA A 131 -7.69 14.69 8.99
CA ALA A 131 -8.17 14.16 7.73
C ALA A 131 -9.16 13.02 7.96
N PHE A 132 -10.17 12.95 7.11
CA PHE A 132 -11.13 11.85 7.05
C PHE A 132 -11.15 11.34 5.61
N LEU A 133 -10.68 10.11 5.43
CA LEU A 133 -10.71 9.41 4.14
C LEU A 133 -11.77 8.31 4.25
N ARG A 134 -12.94 8.53 3.68
CA ARG A 134 -14.05 7.58 3.70
C ARG A 134 -14.00 6.73 2.44
N PHE A 135 -13.69 5.46 2.61
CA PHE A 135 -13.72 4.47 1.55
C PHE A 135 -15.12 3.86 1.54
N ASP A 136 -15.85 4.01 0.43
CA ASP A 136 -17.23 3.51 0.29
C ASP A 136 -17.32 2.01 -0.06
N GLY A 137 -16.17 1.33 -0.04
CA GLY A 137 -16.04 0.09 -0.79
C GLY A 137 -16.06 0.35 -2.29
N GLY A 138 -15.94 -0.71 -3.09
CA GLY A 138 -15.87 -0.62 -4.55
C GLY A 138 -14.55 -1.13 -5.12
N GLY A 139 -14.65 -1.86 -6.24
CA GLY A 139 -13.58 -2.70 -6.77
C GLY A 139 -13.47 -4.02 -6.00
N ARG A 140 -13.00 -5.07 -6.67
CA ARG A 140 -12.76 -6.37 -6.00
C ARG A 140 -11.43 -6.38 -5.28
N TRP A 141 -11.43 -6.92 -4.05
CA TRP A 141 -10.18 -7.29 -3.40
C TRP A 141 -9.42 -8.29 -4.24
N THR A 142 -8.11 -8.15 -4.25
CA THR A 142 -7.17 -9.21 -4.62
C THR A 142 -6.45 -9.63 -3.36
N GLU A 143 -6.27 -10.92 -3.17
CA GLU A 143 -5.58 -11.47 -2.00
C GLU A 143 -4.40 -12.31 -2.50
N ALA A 144 -3.26 -12.28 -1.83
CA ALA A 144 -2.13 -13.14 -2.14
C ALA A 144 -1.53 -13.68 -0.85
N VAL A 145 -1.12 -14.94 -0.88
CA VAL A 145 -0.30 -15.55 0.16
C VAL A 145 0.97 -16.03 -0.51
N CYS A 146 2.06 -15.31 -0.25
CA CYS A 146 3.36 -15.58 -0.84
C CYS A 146 4.28 -16.24 0.19
N PRO A 147 5.02 -17.29 -0.20
CA PRO A 147 6.05 -17.86 0.63
C PRO A 147 7.25 -16.90 0.75
N THR A 148 7.93 -16.94 1.87
CA THR A 148 9.17 -16.18 2.12
C THR A 148 10.27 -17.12 2.64
N GLN A 149 11.45 -16.58 2.90
CA GLN A 149 12.59 -17.35 3.42
C GLN A 149 12.25 -18.04 4.76
N ASP A 150 12.99 -19.08 5.12
CA ASP A 150 12.83 -19.80 6.40
C ASP A 150 11.43 -20.39 6.65
N ASP A 151 10.80 -20.94 5.61
CA ASP A 151 9.46 -21.56 5.63
C ASP A 151 8.38 -20.64 6.25
N GLN A 152 8.52 -19.35 5.94
CA GLN A 152 7.59 -18.29 6.31
C GLN A 152 6.66 -17.91 5.16
N TYR A 153 5.68 -17.08 5.45
CA TYR A 153 4.76 -16.55 4.46
C TYR A 153 4.30 -15.14 4.82
N VAL A 154 3.76 -14.46 3.82
CA VAL A 154 3.14 -13.15 3.92
C VAL A 154 1.79 -13.22 3.23
N TRP A 155 0.78 -12.70 3.92
CA TRP A 155 -0.54 -12.42 3.37
C TRP A 155 -0.62 -10.95 2.98
N THR A 156 -1.18 -10.66 1.81
CA THR A 156 -1.57 -9.32 1.42
C THR A 156 -2.96 -9.32 0.79
N ARG A 157 -3.67 -8.21 0.92
CA ARG A 157 -4.81 -7.91 0.06
C ARG A 157 -4.81 -6.46 -0.38
N LYS A 158 -5.21 -6.23 -1.61
CA LYS A 158 -5.22 -4.91 -2.24
C LYS A 158 -6.58 -4.65 -2.89
N ARG A 159 -7.05 -3.41 -2.82
CA ARG A 159 -8.21 -2.91 -3.55
C ARG A 159 -7.88 -1.50 -4.05
N VAL A 160 -8.00 -1.29 -5.35
CA VAL A 160 -7.56 -0.05 -6.00
C VAL A 160 -8.62 0.47 -6.95
N GLY A 161 -8.78 1.80 -7.00
CA GLY A 161 -9.68 2.48 -7.91
C GLY A 161 -11.06 2.81 -7.33
N GLY A 162 -11.37 2.30 -6.14
CA GLY A 162 -12.62 2.62 -5.43
C GLY A 162 -12.71 4.10 -5.04
N PRO A 163 -13.95 4.65 -4.93
CA PRO A 163 -14.17 6.04 -4.54
C PRO A 163 -13.74 6.30 -3.09
N VAL A 164 -13.21 7.51 -2.87
CA VAL A 164 -12.85 8.01 -1.54
C VAL A 164 -13.39 9.42 -1.37
N GLU A 165 -14.24 9.62 -0.36
CA GLU A 165 -14.60 10.96 0.08
C GLU A 165 -13.55 11.48 1.07
N CYS A 166 -13.02 12.67 0.79
CA CYS A 166 -11.94 13.25 1.57
C CYS A 166 -12.41 14.56 2.21
N ASP A 167 -12.20 14.72 3.53
CA ASP A 167 -12.34 15.98 4.27
C ASP A 167 -11.00 16.23 4.98
N LEU A 168 -10.19 17.12 4.42
CA LEU A 168 -8.89 17.54 4.99
C LEU A 168 -9.05 18.90 5.66
N ARG A 169 -8.55 19.02 6.88
CA ARG A 169 -8.55 20.24 7.69
C ARG A 169 -7.12 20.52 8.11
N LEU A 170 -6.54 21.58 7.57
CA LEU A 170 -5.13 21.93 7.68
C LEU A 170 -5.05 23.33 8.30
N GLY A 171 -4.91 23.38 9.62
CA GLY A 171 -5.04 24.65 10.36
C GLY A 171 -6.42 25.27 10.16
N THR A 172 -6.48 26.42 9.50
CA THR A 172 -7.73 27.12 9.17
C THR A 172 -8.35 26.66 7.84
N ASP A 173 -7.59 25.97 7.00
CA ASP A 173 -8.02 25.56 5.67
C ASP A 173 -8.79 24.26 5.71
N ARG A 174 -9.79 24.13 4.82
CA ARG A 174 -10.58 22.91 4.65
C ARG A 174 -10.72 22.58 3.17
N LEU A 175 -10.28 21.39 2.79
CA LEU A 175 -10.36 20.85 1.43
C LEU A 175 -11.29 19.63 1.46
N VAL A 176 -12.36 19.67 0.67
CA VAL A 176 -13.30 18.55 0.53
C VAL A 176 -13.35 18.12 -0.92
N SER A 177 -13.04 16.87 -1.19
CA SER A 177 -12.93 16.37 -2.57
C SER A 177 -13.35 14.90 -2.67
N LYS A 178 -13.73 14.49 -3.87
CA LYS A 178 -13.89 13.08 -4.24
C LYS A 178 -12.65 12.63 -4.97
N ALA A 179 -12.11 11.50 -4.55
CA ALA A 179 -10.89 10.90 -5.07
C ALA A 179 -11.13 9.45 -5.46
N ARG A 180 -10.13 8.85 -6.12
CA ARG A 180 -9.98 7.40 -6.16
C ARG A 180 -8.79 6.99 -5.30
N GLY A 181 -8.89 5.81 -4.70
CA GLY A 181 -7.94 5.39 -3.69
C GLY A 181 -7.28 4.06 -3.91
N VAL A 182 -6.30 3.81 -3.04
CA VAL A 182 -5.59 2.55 -2.86
C VAL A 182 -5.83 2.11 -1.43
N GLU A 183 -6.19 0.85 -1.26
CA GLU A 183 -6.18 0.16 0.02
C GLU A 183 -5.24 -1.04 -0.06
N ASP A 184 -4.28 -1.07 0.84
CA ASP A 184 -3.28 -2.12 0.98
C ASP A 184 -3.28 -2.60 2.42
N GLU A 185 -3.51 -3.90 2.59
CA GLU A 185 -3.26 -4.58 3.84
C GLU A 185 -2.25 -5.70 3.63
N SER A 186 -1.35 -5.83 4.59
CA SER A 186 -0.34 -6.87 4.59
C SER A 186 -0.06 -7.34 6.00
N ALA A 187 0.15 -8.64 6.18
CA ALA A 187 0.50 -9.25 7.45
C ALA A 187 1.28 -10.55 7.23
N GLY A 188 2.35 -10.74 7.99
CA GLY A 188 3.11 -11.99 7.93
C GLY A 188 4.54 -11.85 8.41
N TYR A 189 5.43 -12.65 7.84
CA TYR A 189 6.79 -12.84 8.33
C TYR A 189 7.78 -12.59 7.19
N HIS A 190 8.02 -11.32 6.89
CA HIS A 190 9.01 -10.94 5.89
C HIS A 190 10.44 -11.21 6.42
N PRO A 191 11.40 -11.53 5.54
CA PRO A 191 12.78 -11.74 5.92
C PRO A 191 13.38 -10.56 6.70
N ARG A 192 14.49 -10.81 7.43
CA ARG A 192 15.13 -9.77 8.26
C ARG A 192 15.64 -8.60 7.41
N HIS A 193 16.19 -8.90 6.24
CA HIS A 193 16.51 -7.90 5.21
C HIS A 193 15.45 -7.99 4.11
N THR A 194 14.80 -6.89 3.80
CA THR A 194 13.75 -6.81 2.78
C THR A 194 14.02 -5.59 1.93
N VAL A 195 14.17 -5.79 0.63
CA VAL A 195 14.34 -4.72 -0.36
C VAL A 195 13.23 -4.88 -1.39
N TRP A 196 12.50 -3.80 -1.67
CA TRP A 196 11.44 -3.83 -2.67
C TRP A 196 11.28 -2.50 -3.39
N SER A 197 10.69 -2.59 -4.57
CA SER A 197 10.12 -1.46 -5.29
C SER A 197 8.63 -1.70 -5.47
N TRP A 198 7.83 -0.66 -5.29
CA TRP A 198 6.38 -0.76 -5.31
C TRP A 198 5.76 0.45 -6.00
N SER A 199 4.62 0.24 -6.65
CA SER A 199 3.78 1.32 -7.15
C SER A 199 2.33 0.96 -7.02
N ALA A 200 1.53 1.92 -6.57
CA ALA A 200 0.10 1.85 -6.69
C ALA A 200 -0.47 3.19 -7.13
N GLY A 201 -1.53 3.13 -7.92
CA GLY A 201 -2.12 4.31 -8.51
C GLY A 201 -3.44 4.03 -9.20
N VAL A 202 -4.04 5.11 -9.66
CA VAL A 202 -5.33 5.14 -10.32
C VAL A 202 -5.23 6.02 -11.57
N GLY A 203 -6.05 5.73 -12.57
CA GLY A 203 -6.01 6.44 -13.83
C GLY A 203 -7.24 6.22 -14.68
N THR A 204 -7.26 6.83 -15.84
CA THR A 204 -8.30 6.63 -16.84
C THR A 204 -7.62 6.25 -18.14
N ALA A 205 -8.08 5.19 -18.79
CA ALA A 205 -7.60 4.78 -20.11
C ALA A 205 -8.11 5.74 -21.20
N GLU A 206 -7.46 5.77 -22.35
CA GLU A 206 -7.89 6.60 -23.50
C GLU A 206 -9.31 6.26 -24.00
N ASP A 207 -9.75 5.02 -23.80
CA ASP A 207 -11.11 4.57 -24.10
C ASP A 207 -12.14 4.90 -23.00
N GLY A 208 -11.72 5.63 -21.96
CA GLY A 208 -12.58 6.12 -20.88
C GLY A 208 -12.75 5.15 -19.72
N ARG A 209 -12.23 3.92 -19.80
CA ARG A 209 -12.31 2.95 -18.70
C ARG A 209 -11.51 3.41 -17.49
N SER A 210 -12.01 3.10 -16.31
CA SER A 210 -11.27 3.35 -15.07
C SER A 210 -10.18 2.30 -14.90
N VAL A 211 -8.98 2.73 -14.54
CA VAL A 211 -7.85 1.84 -14.29
C VAL A 211 -7.26 2.06 -12.91
N GLY A 212 -6.72 1.00 -12.32
CA GLY A 212 -5.96 1.03 -11.08
C GLY A 212 -4.89 -0.05 -11.10
N TRP A 213 -3.80 0.14 -10.35
CA TRP A 213 -2.72 -0.83 -10.32
C TRP A 213 -2.08 -0.95 -8.93
N ASN A 214 -1.53 -2.14 -8.68
CA ASN A 214 -0.61 -2.48 -7.61
C ASN A 214 0.52 -3.32 -8.24
N LEU A 215 1.73 -2.77 -8.30
CA LEU A 215 2.89 -3.35 -8.97
C LEU A 215 4.03 -3.44 -7.98
N VAL A 216 4.75 -4.56 -7.97
CA VAL A 216 5.79 -4.83 -6.99
C VAL A 216 6.91 -5.68 -7.56
N SER A 217 8.12 -5.45 -7.07
CA SER A 217 9.32 -6.27 -7.29
C SER A 217 10.13 -6.35 -5.99
N GLY A 218 10.66 -7.54 -5.67
CA GLY A 218 11.47 -7.83 -4.48
C GLY A 218 10.68 -8.36 -3.28
N ILE A 219 9.35 -8.34 -3.33
CA ILE A 219 8.48 -8.85 -2.27
C ILE A 219 7.14 -9.32 -2.83
N ASN A 220 6.64 -10.46 -2.34
CA ASN A 220 5.35 -11.04 -2.75
C ASN A 220 5.17 -11.10 -4.28
N ASP A 221 6.27 -11.33 -4.99
CA ASP A 221 6.38 -11.18 -6.43
C ASP A 221 6.76 -12.48 -7.18
N PRO A 222 6.27 -13.68 -6.81
CA PRO A 222 6.51 -14.88 -7.61
C PRO A 222 6.06 -14.68 -9.06
N PRO A 223 6.57 -15.46 -10.03
CA PRO A 223 6.21 -15.30 -11.45
C PRO A 223 4.70 -15.31 -11.71
N GLU A 224 3.96 -16.12 -10.95
CA GLU A 224 2.50 -16.21 -10.96
C GLU A 224 1.97 -16.24 -9.52
N LYS A 225 0.70 -15.83 -9.32
CA LYS A 225 0.02 -15.76 -8.03
C LYS A 225 0.69 -14.79 -7.04
N SER A 226 1.19 -13.69 -7.58
CA SER A 226 1.75 -12.56 -6.84
C SER A 226 0.67 -11.61 -6.32
N GLU A 227 1.08 -10.58 -5.56
CA GLU A 227 0.19 -9.48 -5.21
C GLU A 227 0.00 -8.45 -6.33
N ARG A 228 0.72 -8.59 -7.46
CA ARG A 228 0.57 -7.67 -8.60
C ARG A 228 -0.83 -7.77 -9.17
N SER A 229 -1.42 -6.62 -9.46
CA SER A 229 -2.80 -6.55 -9.93
C SER A 229 -3.05 -5.27 -10.73
N ILE A 230 -3.84 -5.38 -11.79
CA ILE A 230 -4.38 -4.26 -12.57
C ILE A 230 -5.90 -4.38 -12.57
N TRP A 231 -6.57 -3.35 -12.08
CA TRP A 231 -8.02 -3.23 -12.07
C TRP A 231 -8.47 -2.45 -13.30
N ILE A 232 -9.34 -3.04 -14.10
CA ILE A 232 -10.06 -2.35 -15.18
C ILE A 232 -11.54 -2.37 -14.81
N ASP A 233 -12.15 -1.19 -14.65
CA ASP A 233 -13.53 -1.04 -14.18
C ASP A 233 -13.83 -1.83 -12.90
N GLY A 234 -12.86 -1.83 -11.98
CA GLY A 234 -12.95 -2.51 -10.69
C GLY A 234 -12.62 -4.00 -10.73
N GLU A 235 -12.29 -4.54 -11.90
CA GLU A 235 -12.02 -5.96 -12.12
C GLU A 235 -10.52 -6.25 -12.18
N PRO A 236 -9.95 -6.97 -11.21
CA PRO A 236 -8.52 -7.22 -11.16
C PRO A 236 -8.08 -8.35 -12.09
N THR A 237 -6.95 -8.15 -12.72
CA THR A 237 -6.16 -9.17 -13.45
C THR A 237 -4.74 -9.16 -12.89
N GLU A 238 -4.07 -10.32 -12.89
CA GLU A 238 -2.66 -10.40 -12.53
C GLU A 238 -1.81 -10.12 -13.79
N PRO A 239 -0.96 -9.07 -13.79
CA PRO A 239 0.05 -8.92 -14.83
C PRO A 239 1.24 -9.86 -14.54
N GLY A 240 2.05 -10.13 -15.57
CA GLY A 240 3.34 -10.77 -15.40
C GLY A 240 4.31 -9.98 -14.51
N PRO A 241 5.53 -10.50 -14.29
CA PRO A 241 6.58 -9.76 -13.60
C PRO A 241 6.84 -8.37 -14.21
N VAL A 242 7.21 -7.42 -13.36
CA VAL A 242 7.54 -6.05 -13.77
C VAL A 242 8.95 -5.67 -13.34
N GLU A 243 9.58 -4.78 -14.10
CA GLU A 243 10.88 -4.21 -13.78
C GLU A 243 10.75 -2.72 -13.49
N PHE A 244 11.27 -2.29 -12.35
CA PHE A 244 11.32 -0.87 -11.98
C PHE A 244 12.59 -0.23 -12.53
N ASP A 245 12.41 0.83 -13.33
CA ASP A 245 13.47 1.73 -13.78
C ASP A 245 13.68 2.81 -12.71
N GLU A 246 14.28 2.39 -11.59
CA GLU A 246 14.37 3.17 -10.36
C GLU A 246 12.97 3.70 -9.94
N LEU A 247 12.86 5.02 -9.72
CA LEU A 247 11.61 5.73 -9.45
C LEU A 247 11.09 6.47 -10.69
N LYS A 248 11.54 6.11 -11.90
CA LYS A 248 11.21 6.83 -13.15
C LYS A 248 10.17 6.12 -14.00
N GLY A 249 10.00 4.81 -13.84
CA GLY A 249 9.04 4.05 -14.62
C GLY A 249 9.03 2.57 -14.30
N ILE A 250 8.10 1.86 -14.92
CA ILE A 250 7.83 0.44 -14.71
C ILE A 250 7.65 -0.21 -16.09
N ARG A 251 8.43 -1.24 -16.37
CA ARG A 251 8.33 -2.04 -17.61
C ARG A 251 7.60 -3.34 -17.32
N PHE A 252 6.72 -3.74 -18.23
CA PHE A 252 6.04 -5.03 -18.20
C PHE A 252 6.71 -6.01 -19.17
N ASP A 253 6.39 -7.29 -18.99
CA ASP A 253 6.89 -8.39 -19.80
C ASP A 253 6.46 -8.34 -21.28
N ASP A 254 5.29 -7.78 -21.57
CA ASP A 254 4.78 -7.55 -22.93
C ASP A 254 5.43 -6.34 -23.64
N GLY A 255 6.36 -5.65 -22.98
CA GLY A 255 7.06 -4.48 -23.49
C GLY A 255 6.33 -3.15 -23.27
N SER A 256 5.11 -3.17 -22.72
CA SER A 256 4.44 -1.95 -22.26
C SER A 256 5.20 -1.29 -21.10
N ARG A 257 4.94 0.00 -20.87
CA ARG A 257 5.67 0.80 -19.88
C ARG A 257 4.79 1.90 -19.32
N LEU A 258 4.90 2.10 -18.00
CA LEU A 258 4.49 3.32 -17.33
C LEU A 258 5.73 4.20 -17.07
N ASP A 259 5.64 5.48 -17.40
CA ASP A 259 6.61 6.51 -17.02
C ASP A 259 6.04 7.35 -15.88
N PHE A 260 6.89 7.72 -14.92
CA PHE A 260 6.51 8.44 -13.72
C PHE A 260 7.16 9.83 -13.66
N SER A 261 6.36 10.83 -13.33
CA SER A 261 6.82 12.19 -13.03
C SER A 261 6.38 12.58 -11.61
N GLY A 262 7.34 12.63 -10.69
CA GLY A 262 7.11 12.99 -9.29
C GLY A 262 6.76 14.47 -9.09
N GLU A 263 5.79 14.73 -8.22
CA GLU A 263 5.39 16.08 -7.79
C GLU A 263 5.96 16.44 -6.41
N CYS A 264 5.98 15.45 -5.51
CA CYS A 264 6.51 15.57 -4.16
C CYS A 264 7.09 14.24 -3.72
N GLU A 265 7.89 14.25 -2.65
CA GLU A 265 8.51 13.03 -2.13
C GLU A 265 8.59 13.06 -0.61
N ARG A 266 8.12 11.98 -0.01
CA ARG A 266 8.42 11.63 1.37
C ARG A 266 9.54 10.58 1.37
N GLY A 267 10.53 10.76 2.22
CA GLY A 267 11.69 9.87 2.27
C GLY A 267 12.40 9.93 3.62
N ARG A 268 13.11 8.86 3.97
CA ARG A 268 13.90 8.80 5.21
C ARG A 268 15.03 7.79 5.09
N ASP A 269 16.19 8.11 5.68
CA ASP A 269 17.25 7.16 6.03
C ASP A 269 17.38 7.15 7.56
N GLU A 270 17.17 5.99 8.17
CA GLU A 270 17.16 5.82 9.61
C GLU A 270 18.07 4.65 10.01
N ARG A 271 18.95 4.90 10.99
CA ARG A 271 19.85 3.89 11.55
C ARG A 271 19.70 3.85 13.06
N ARG A 272 19.00 2.84 13.57
CA ARG A 272 18.86 2.55 15.00
C ARG A 272 19.56 1.24 15.33
N LEU A 273 19.72 0.95 16.62
CA LEU A 273 20.48 -0.22 17.11
C LEU A 273 19.95 -1.56 16.56
N PHE A 274 18.64 -1.69 16.38
CA PHE A 274 18.00 -2.94 15.95
C PHE A 274 17.29 -2.87 14.61
N VAL A 275 17.09 -1.67 14.07
CA VAL A 275 16.38 -1.42 12.81
C VAL A 275 17.15 -0.39 12.01
N ARG A 276 17.36 -0.67 10.73
CA ARG A 276 17.89 0.26 9.74
C ARG A 276 17.00 0.22 8.52
N TYR A 277 16.61 1.37 8.01
CA TYR A 277 15.92 1.42 6.73
C TYR A 277 16.22 2.70 5.97
N SER A 278 16.13 2.62 4.67
CA SER A 278 16.00 3.78 3.79
C SER A 278 14.79 3.58 2.90
N TYR A 279 13.94 4.58 2.77
CA TYR A 279 12.86 4.56 1.81
C TYR A 279 12.71 5.90 1.11
N ARG A 280 12.22 5.85 -0.12
CA ARG A 280 11.79 6.99 -0.92
C ARG A 280 10.41 6.66 -1.48
N GLN A 281 9.46 7.57 -1.33
CA GLN A 281 8.09 7.39 -1.81
C GLN A 281 7.59 8.68 -2.49
N PRO A 282 7.98 8.93 -3.75
CA PRO A 282 7.43 10.05 -4.48
C PRO A 282 5.98 9.80 -4.90
N MET A 283 5.18 10.85 -4.88
CA MET A 283 3.81 10.86 -5.40
C MET A 283 3.76 11.78 -6.62
N GLY A 284 3.01 11.39 -7.63
CA GLY A 284 2.96 12.14 -8.88
C GLY A 284 2.12 11.47 -9.95
N THR A 285 2.46 11.77 -11.19
CA THR A 285 1.67 11.39 -12.36
C THR A 285 2.31 10.26 -13.15
N PHE A 286 1.47 9.50 -13.85
CA PHE A 286 1.87 8.42 -14.72
C PHE A 286 1.34 8.63 -16.13
N SER A 287 2.17 8.30 -17.11
CA SER A 287 1.82 8.22 -18.53
C SER A 287 2.29 6.89 -19.12
N GLY A 288 1.78 6.52 -20.28
CA GLY A 288 2.21 5.31 -21.00
C GLY A 288 1.09 4.29 -21.13
N THR A 289 1.45 3.01 -21.09
CA THR A 289 0.56 1.90 -21.46
C THR A 289 0.69 0.77 -20.44
N LEU A 290 -0.44 0.27 -19.97
CA LEU A 290 -0.55 -0.97 -19.20
C LEU A 290 -0.65 -2.18 -20.16
N PRO A 291 -0.37 -3.41 -19.68
CA PRO A 291 -0.46 -4.62 -20.48
C PRO A 291 -1.75 -4.77 -21.26
N GLY A 292 -1.66 -5.39 -22.43
CA GLY A 292 -2.79 -5.53 -23.35
C GLY A 292 -3.14 -4.24 -24.12
N GLY A 293 -2.21 -3.29 -24.18
CA GLY A 293 -2.34 -2.08 -25.01
C GLY A 293 -3.24 -0.99 -24.40
N ILE A 294 -3.42 -0.98 -23.08
CA ILE A 294 -4.29 -0.04 -22.39
C ILE A 294 -3.53 1.28 -22.15
N ALA A 295 -3.63 2.21 -23.09
CA ALA A 295 -3.01 3.53 -23.00
C ALA A 295 -3.70 4.40 -21.93
N LEU A 296 -2.91 5.09 -21.10
CA LEU A 296 -3.41 6.01 -20.09
C LEU A 296 -3.71 7.39 -20.69
N ALA A 297 -4.95 7.86 -20.56
CA ALA A 297 -5.27 9.29 -20.72
C ALA A 297 -4.80 10.11 -19.51
N SER A 298 -4.85 9.51 -18.32
CA SER A 298 -4.32 10.10 -17.09
C SER A 298 -3.96 9.02 -16.09
N GLY A 299 -2.93 9.27 -15.28
CA GLY A 299 -2.52 8.40 -14.19
C GLY A 299 -1.94 9.21 -13.04
N VAL A 300 -2.24 8.82 -11.82
CA VAL A 300 -1.73 9.42 -10.58
C VAL A 300 -1.52 8.33 -9.55
N GLY A 301 -0.44 8.43 -8.79
CA GLY A 301 -0.14 7.42 -7.79
C GLY A 301 1.18 7.67 -7.09
N VAL A 302 1.72 6.59 -6.55
CA VAL A 302 2.98 6.57 -5.82
C VAL A 302 3.96 5.59 -6.47
N MET A 303 5.23 5.93 -6.39
CA MET A 303 6.34 4.98 -6.50
C MET A 303 6.96 4.83 -5.12
N GLU A 304 7.57 3.69 -4.83
CA GLU A 304 8.32 3.45 -3.62
C GLU A 304 9.55 2.61 -3.93
N HIS A 305 10.67 2.96 -3.30
CA HIS A 305 11.79 2.07 -3.12
C HIS A 305 12.14 2.02 -1.63
N HIS A 306 12.35 0.82 -1.11
CA HIS A 306 12.61 0.61 0.30
C HIS A 306 13.67 -0.48 0.49
N ASP A 307 14.66 -0.20 1.33
CA ASP A 307 15.64 -1.16 1.84
C ASP A 307 15.53 -1.15 3.38
N ALA A 308 15.07 -2.26 3.96
CA ALA A 308 14.83 -2.38 5.39
C ALA A 308 15.51 -3.62 6.00
N HIS A 309 16.29 -3.37 7.05
CA HIS A 309 16.76 -4.34 8.02
C HIS A 309 15.96 -4.19 9.32
N TRP A 310 15.09 -5.16 9.58
CA TRP A 310 14.19 -5.22 10.75
C TRP A 310 14.81 -5.96 11.93
#